data_AF-A0A1F8EKM0-F1
#
_entry.id   AF-A0A1F8EKM0-F1
#
_cell.length_a   1.000
_cell.length_b   1.000
_cell.length_c   1.000
_cell.angle_alpha   90.00
_cell.angle_beta   90.00
_cell.angle_gamma   90.00
#
_symmetry.space_group_name_H-M   'P 1'
#
loop_
_entity.id
_entity.type
_entity.pdbx_description
1 polymer ?
#
loop_
_entity_poly.entity_id
_entity_poly.type
_entity_poly.pdbx_seq_one_letter_code
_entity_poly.pdbx_strand_id
1 'polypeptide(L)'
;MKFGFHLFPAYKLRGLVMLAMGLAAIFILIILSLTFSIKNKPAQLELYIGENRRLFEGRTTDNMTVLDALNASSLAGEISLKYTLDPIRDEAKILSLDGYNYETNGKNLEIYLNSNKISPRKIHSIYIKPGDVILVKTE
;
A
#
# COMPACT_ATOMS: atom_id res chain seq x y z
N MET A 1 10.16 66.66 -16.46
CA MET A 1 9.96 65.24 -16.07
C MET A 1 10.73 64.35 -17.03
N LYS A 2 11.83 63.73 -16.59
CA LYS A 2 12.54 62.69 -17.36
C LYS A 2 12.30 61.36 -16.64
N PHE A 3 11.52 60.46 -17.25
CA PHE A 3 11.34 59.09 -16.77
C PHE A 3 12.62 58.30 -17.06
N GLY A 4 13.43 58.06 -16.03
CA GLY A 4 14.58 57.16 -16.11
C GLY A 4 14.11 55.71 -16.00
N PHE A 5 13.99 55.03 -17.13
CA PHE A 5 13.95 53.57 -17.13
C PHE A 5 15.35 53.06 -16.74
N HIS A 6 15.51 52.66 -15.48
CA HIS A 6 16.66 51.87 -15.07
C HIS A 6 16.60 50.52 -15.79
N LEU A 7 17.32 50.41 -16.92
CA LEU A 7 17.63 49.11 -17.51
C LEU A 7 18.39 48.30 -16.45
N PHE A 8 17.75 47.26 -15.90
CA PHE A 8 18.45 46.28 -15.09
C PHE A 8 19.58 45.69 -15.92
N PRO A 9 20.83 45.69 -15.44
CA PRO A 9 21.93 45.24 -16.25
C PRO A 9 21.83 43.73 -16.49
N ALA A 10 21.95 43.32 -17.76
CA ALA A 10 21.63 41.96 -18.23
C ALA A 10 22.35 40.82 -17.48
N TYR A 11 23.49 41.09 -16.83
CA TYR A 11 24.21 40.10 -16.02
C TYR A 11 23.50 39.74 -14.71
N LYS A 12 22.73 40.66 -14.10
CA LYS A 12 21.93 40.37 -12.89
C LYS A 12 20.73 39.49 -13.20
N LEU A 13 20.11 39.68 -14.37
CA LEU A 13 19.00 38.84 -14.85
C LEU A 13 19.47 37.41 -15.13
N ARG A 14 20.64 37.24 -15.77
CA ARG A 14 21.25 35.92 -16.03
C ARG A 14 21.63 35.18 -14.75
N GLY A 15 22.18 35.88 -13.76
CA GLY A 15 22.50 35.29 -12.45
C GLY A 15 21.26 34.82 -11.69
N LEU A 16 20.19 35.61 -11.71
CA LEU A 16 18.91 35.24 -11.08
C LEU A 16 18.28 34.01 -11.74
N VAL A 17 18.33 33.92 -13.08
CA VAL A 17 17.82 32.77 -13.85
C VAL A 17 18.62 31.49 -13.54
N MET A 18 19.95 31.56 -13.47
CA MET A 18 20.77 30.38 -13.13
C MET A 18 20.52 29.90 -11.69
N LEU A 19 20.33 30.82 -10.74
CA LEU A 19 19.99 30.47 -9.36
C LEU A 19 18.61 29.81 -9.27
N ALA A 20 17.62 30.32 -10.00
CA ALA A 20 16.28 29.73 -10.08
C ALA A 20 16.30 28.32 -10.71
N MET A 21 17.07 28.10 -11.77
CA MET A 21 17.24 26.77 -12.38
C MET A 21 17.92 25.78 -11.43
N GLY A 22 18.94 26.22 -10.69
CA GLY A 22 19.59 25.39 -9.68
C GLY A 22 18.62 24.94 -8.57
N LEU A 23 17.81 25.86 -8.06
CA LEU A 23 16.79 25.56 -7.06
C LEU A 23 15.71 24.61 -7.61
N ALA A 24 15.27 24.81 -8.86
CA ALA A 24 14.32 23.92 -9.50
C ALA A 24 14.87 22.48 -9.66
N ALA A 25 16.13 22.33 -10.05
CA ALA A 25 16.76 21.02 -10.16
C ALA A 25 16.86 20.29 -8.81
N ILE A 26 17.24 21.01 -7.75
CA ILE A 26 17.28 20.46 -6.39
C ILE A 26 15.87 20.04 -5.94
N PHE A 27 14.87 20.88 -6.21
CA PHE A 27 13.48 20.58 -5.87
C PHE A 27 12.96 19.32 -6.60
N ILE A 28 13.28 19.16 -7.88
CA ILE A 28 12.96 17.96 -8.66
C ILE A 28 13.64 16.71 -8.07
N LEU A 29 14.93 16.80 -7.72
CA LEU A 29 15.66 15.69 -7.09
C LEU A 29 15.05 15.28 -5.74
N ILE A 30 14.62 16.25 -4.92
CA ILE A 30 13.92 15.98 -3.65
C ILE A 30 12.62 15.23 -3.92
N ILE A 31 11.77 15.70 -4.84
CA ILE A 31 10.50 15.03 -5.19
C ILE A 31 10.76 13.60 -5.68
N LEU A 32 11.76 13.40 -6.54
CA LEU A 32 12.09 12.09 -7.08
C LEU A 32 12.52 11.11 -5.97
N SER A 33 13.38 11.57 -5.04
CA SER A 33 13.88 10.76 -3.93
C SER A 33 12.77 10.32 -2.95
N LEU A 34 11.81 11.21 -2.68
CA LEU A 34 10.65 10.93 -1.83
C LEU A 34 9.72 9.91 -2.49
N THR A 35 9.46 10.08 -3.79
CA THR A 35 8.60 9.16 -4.56
C THR A 35 9.20 7.75 -4.61
N PHE A 36 10.52 7.64 -4.76
CA PHE A 36 11.22 6.36 -4.77
C PHE A 36 11.17 5.63 -3.41
N SER A 37 11.32 6.36 -2.30
CA SER A 37 11.28 5.77 -0.96
C SER A 37 9.91 5.18 -0.61
N ILE A 38 8.82 5.82 -1.05
CA ILE A 38 7.46 5.34 -0.78
C ILE A 38 7.18 4.05 -1.56
N LYS A 39 7.66 3.95 -2.81
CA LYS A 39 7.43 2.77 -3.67
C LYS A 39 8.10 1.50 -3.14
N ASN A 40 9.11 1.62 -2.28
CA ASN A 40 9.91 0.49 -1.81
C ASN A 40 9.54 -0.04 -0.44
N LYS A 41 8.58 0.58 0.27
CA LYS A 41 8.14 0.08 1.58
C LYS A 41 7.36 -1.24 1.40
N PRO A 42 7.72 -2.32 2.12
CA PRO A 42 6.93 -3.55 2.07
C PRO A 42 5.53 -3.28 2.66
N ALA A 43 4.52 -3.96 2.13
CA ALA A 43 3.28 -4.11 2.85
C ALA A 43 3.44 -5.23 3.89
N GLN A 44 2.66 -5.14 4.95
CA GLN A 44 2.74 -6.05 6.08
C GLN A 44 1.44 -6.86 6.17
N LEU A 45 1.58 -8.15 6.45
CA LEU A 45 0.46 -9.04 6.78
C LEU A 45 0.65 -9.56 8.20
N GLU A 46 -0.29 -9.19 9.06
CA GLU A 46 -0.37 -9.58 10.46
C GLU A 46 -1.48 -10.62 10.64
N LEU A 47 -1.14 -11.79 11.18
CA LEU A 47 -2.05 -12.91 11.36
C LEU A 47 -2.18 -13.28 12.85
N TYR A 48 -3.39 -13.20 13.38
CA TYR A 48 -3.73 -13.42 14.79
C TYR A 48 -4.83 -14.47 14.87
N ILE A 49 -4.45 -15.75 14.78
CA ILE A 49 -5.40 -16.88 14.72
C ILE A 49 -5.27 -17.69 16.01
N GLY A 50 -6.27 -17.61 16.88
CA GLY A 50 -6.18 -18.17 18.23
C GLY A 50 -5.01 -17.54 19.01
N GLU A 51 -4.12 -18.37 19.55
CA GLU A 51 -2.91 -17.93 20.27
C GLU A 51 -1.73 -17.63 19.32
N ASN A 52 -1.83 -17.98 18.04
CA ASN A 52 -0.73 -17.83 17.09
C ASN A 52 -0.71 -16.42 16.50
N ARG A 53 0.45 -15.76 16.60
CA ARG A 53 0.72 -14.44 16.04
C ARG A 53 1.88 -14.50 15.07
N ARG A 54 1.68 -14.02 13.85
CA ARG A 54 2.71 -14.00 12.80
C ARG A 54 2.67 -12.69 12.02
N LEU A 55 3.83 -12.21 11.61
CA LEU A 55 4.03 -11.02 10.81
C LEU A 55 4.83 -11.40 9.57
N PHE A 56 4.34 -10.99 8.40
CA PHE A 56 4.98 -11.21 7.11
C PHE A 56 5.15 -9.87 6.39
N GLU A 57 6.25 -9.74 5.65
CA GLU A 57 6.55 -8.54 4.86
C GLU A 57 6.67 -8.92 3.39
N GLY A 58 5.90 -8.24 2.53
CA GLY A 58 5.82 -8.54 1.11
C GLY A 58 5.93 -7.29 0.25
N ARG A 59 6.54 -7.42 -0.93
CA ARG A 59 6.47 -6.38 -1.97
C ARG A 59 5.11 -6.43 -2.64
N THR A 60 4.45 -5.28 -2.74
CA THR A 60 3.21 -5.14 -3.51
C THR A 60 3.52 -4.80 -4.97
N THR A 61 2.76 -5.38 -5.90
CA THR A 61 2.74 -4.93 -7.30
C THR A 61 1.62 -3.93 -7.53
N ASP A 62 1.67 -3.22 -8.65
CA ASP A 62 0.54 -2.41 -9.10
C ASP A 62 -0.69 -3.32 -9.27
N ASN A 63 -1.84 -2.90 -8.72
CA ASN A 63 -3.13 -3.61 -8.72
C ASN A 63 -3.24 -4.84 -7.80
N MET A 64 -2.31 -5.05 -6.87
CA MET A 64 -2.45 -6.12 -5.88
C MET A 64 -3.58 -5.82 -4.89
N THR A 65 -4.42 -6.81 -4.61
CA THR A 65 -5.54 -6.70 -3.65
C THR A 65 -5.21 -7.38 -2.32
N VAL A 66 -6.06 -7.17 -1.31
CA VAL A 66 -5.94 -7.87 -0.02
C VAL A 66 -6.00 -9.39 -0.23
N LEU A 67 -6.87 -9.88 -1.12
CA LEU A 67 -6.93 -11.31 -1.44
C LEU A 67 -5.63 -11.80 -2.09
N ASP A 68 -5.06 -11.02 -3.02
CA ASP A 68 -3.80 -11.39 -3.67
C ASP A 68 -2.65 -11.48 -2.67
N ALA A 69 -2.61 -10.61 -1.65
CA ALA A 69 -1.62 -10.70 -0.57
C ALA A 69 -1.76 -11.98 0.26
N LEU A 70 -2.98 -12.34 0.65
CA LEU A 70 -3.21 -13.60 1.35
C LEU A 70 -2.83 -14.80 0.46
N ASN A 71 -3.19 -14.75 -0.83
CA ASN A 71 -2.85 -15.82 -1.77
C ASN A 71 -1.33 -15.91 -1.98
N ALA A 72 -0.63 -14.79 -2.10
CA ALA A 72 0.82 -14.73 -2.25
C ALA A 72 1.55 -15.32 -1.02
N SER A 73 1.16 -14.93 0.19
CA SER A 73 1.69 -15.56 1.41
C SER A 73 1.37 -17.05 1.48
N SER A 74 0.22 -17.49 0.94
CA SER A 74 -0.09 -18.92 0.88
C SER A 74 0.81 -19.67 -0.11
N LEU A 75 1.07 -19.09 -1.28
CA LEU A 75 1.98 -19.65 -2.29
C LEU A 75 3.43 -19.68 -1.80
N ALA A 76 3.83 -18.72 -0.96
CA ALA A 76 5.13 -18.70 -0.30
C ALA A 76 5.27 -19.75 0.83
N GLY A 77 4.18 -20.44 1.18
CA GLY A 77 4.16 -21.44 2.27
C GLY A 77 4.10 -20.82 3.66
N GLU A 78 3.86 -19.52 3.77
CA GLU A 78 3.78 -18.80 5.04
C GLU A 78 2.46 -19.07 5.76
N ILE A 79 1.37 -19.22 4.99
CA ILE A 79 0.02 -19.49 5.50
C ILE A 79 -0.67 -20.57 4.65
N SER A 80 -1.70 -21.20 5.21
CA SER A 80 -2.60 -22.05 4.43
C SER A 80 -3.89 -21.29 4.16
N LEU A 81 -4.22 -21.00 2.91
CA LEU A 81 -5.45 -20.30 2.54
C LEU A 81 -6.34 -21.19 1.65
N LYS A 82 -7.64 -21.25 1.98
CA LYS A 82 -8.68 -21.78 1.10
C LYS A 82 -9.79 -20.75 0.98
N TYR A 83 -10.13 -20.37 -0.24
CA TYR A 83 -11.18 -19.41 -0.53
C TYR A 83 -11.95 -19.78 -1.79
N THR A 84 -13.10 -19.15 -1.99
CA THR A 84 -13.86 -19.17 -3.23
C THR A 84 -14.28 -17.76 -3.62
N LEU A 85 -14.55 -17.57 -4.90
CA LEU A 85 -15.08 -16.33 -5.46
C LEU A 85 -16.48 -16.63 -6.00
N ASP A 86 -17.45 -15.83 -5.59
CA ASP A 86 -18.79 -15.82 -6.17
C ASP A 86 -18.83 -14.74 -7.26
N PRO A 87 -18.76 -15.11 -8.55
CA PRO A 87 -18.77 -14.15 -9.64
C PRO A 87 -20.14 -13.48 -9.84
N ILE A 88 -21.22 -14.08 -9.34
CA ILE A 88 -22.57 -13.53 -9.48
C ILE A 88 -22.75 -12.36 -8.50
N ARG A 89 -22.22 -12.53 -7.28
CA ARG A 89 -22.36 -11.52 -6.22
C ARG A 89 -21.16 -10.58 -6.11
N ASP A 90 -20.09 -10.86 -6.86
CA ASP A 90 -18.81 -10.18 -6.72
C ASP A 90 -18.36 -10.20 -5.25
N GLU A 91 -18.30 -11.40 -4.68
CA GLU A 91 -17.88 -11.61 -3.29
C GLU A 91 -16.77 -12.67 -3.17
N ALA A 92 -15.81 -12.43 -2.29
CA ALA A 92 -14.88 -13.46 -1.82
C ALA A 92 -15.42 -14.15 -0.56
N LYS A 93 -15.15 -15.45 -0.43
CA LYS A 93 -15.46 -16.20 0.78
C LYS A 93 -14.24 -17.01 1.20
N ILE A 94 -13.68 -16.69 2.36
CA ILE A 94 -12.60 -17.47 2.98
C ILE A 94 -13.24 -18.68 3.66
N LEU A 95 -12.82 -19.88 3.25
CA LEU A 95 -13.28 -21.16 3.79
C LEU A 95 -12.39 -21.60 4.96
N SER A 96 -11.08 -21.46 4.79
CA SER A 96 -10.11 -21.80 5.82
C SER A 96 -8.86 -20.93 5.71
N LEU A 97 -8.28 -20.62 6.86
CA LEU A 97 -7.02 -19.91 6.97
C LEU A 97 -6.22 -20.53 8.12
N ASP A 98 -5.01 -20.97 7.83
CA ASP A 98 -4.06 -21.55 8.76
C ASP A 98 -4.59 -22.71 9.60
N GLY A 99 -5.32 -23.63 8.95
CA GLY A 99 -5.95 -24.77 9.60
C GLY A 99 -7.23 -24.42 10.37
N TYR A 100 -7.56 -23.14 10.53
CA TYR A 100 -8.83 -22.71 11.09
C TYR A 100 -9.94 -22.78 10.02
N ASN A 101 -11.01 -23.51 10.29
CA ASN A 101 -12.18 -23.64 9.40
C ASN A 101 -13.32 -22.76 9.92
N TYR A 102 -13.66 -21.73 9.15
CA TYR A 102 -14.63 -20.72 9.57
C TYR A 102 -16.08 -21.18 9.49
N GLU A 103 -16.39 -22.15 8.62
CA GLU A 103 -17.74 -22.70 8.53
C GLU A 103 -18.06 -23.60 9.74
N THR A 104 -17.05 -24.22 10.33
CA THR A 104 -17.22 -25.22 11.40
C THR A 104 -16.98 -24.63 12.79
N ASN A 105 -16.03 -23.70 12.93
CA ASN A 105 -15.59 -23.25 14.26
C ASN A 105 -16.40 -22.05 14.81
N GLY A 106 -17.30 -21.44 14.03
CA GLY A 106 -18.24 -20.42 14.49
C GLY A 106 -17.65 -19.05 14.87
N LYS A 107 -16.32 -18.88 14.91
CA LYS A 107 -15.68 -17.56 15.09
C LYS A 107 -15.60 -16.82 13.76
N ASN A 108 -15.95 -15.54 13.78
CA ASN A 108 -15.86 -14.68 12.61
C ASN A 108 -14.41 -14.27 12.36
N LEU A 109 -14.04 -14.25 11.07
CA LEU A 109 -12.79 -13.67 10.61
C LEU A 109 -12.96 -12.16 10.47
N GLU A 110 -12.13 -11.40 11.18
CA GLU A 110 -12.06 -9.97 11.01
C GLU A 110 -10.80 -9.60 10.22
N ILE A 111 -10.97 -8.73 9.23
CA ILE A 111 -9.89 -8.24 8.39
C ILE A 111 -9.87 -6.73 8.50
N TYR A 112 -8.67 -6.17 8.66
CA TYR A 112 -8.42 -4.74 8.74
C TYR A 112 -7.35 -4.36 7.72
N LEU A 113 -7.51 -3.18 7.12
CA LEU A 113 -6.50 -2.54 6.30
C LEU A 113 -6.18 -1.18 6.93
N ASN A 114 -4.92 -0.97 7.29
CA ASN A 114 -4.44 0.25 7.96
C ASN A 114 -5.32 0.63 9.16
N SER A 115 -5.58 -0.35 10.05
CA SER A 115 -6.46 -0.23 11.23
C SER A 115 -7.96 -0.05 10.95
N ASN A 116 -8.40 0.02 9.70
CA ASN A 116 -9.82 0.10 9.35
C ASN A 116 -10.39 -1.28 9.06
N LYS A 117 -11.47 -1.65 9.75
CA LYS A 117 -12.16 -2.93 9.49
C LYS A 117 -12.73 -2.92 8.08
N ILE A 118 -12.43 -3.95 7.30
CA ILE A 118 -12.96 -4.15 5.95
C ILE A 118 -13.81 -5.41 5.89
N SER A 119 -14.73 -5.45 4.93
CA SER A 119 -15.57 -6.63 4.72
C SER A 119 -14.73 -7.78 4.14
N PRO A 120 -14.71 -8.97 4.76
CA PRO A 120 -14.06 -10.14 4.19
C PRO A 120 -14.60 -10.53 2.81
N ARG A 121 -15.81 -10.08 2.46
CA ARG A 121 -16.43 -10.33 1.15
C ARG A 121 -15.86 -9.49 0.02
N LYS A 122 -15.22 -8.37 0.32
CA LYS A 122 -14.73 -7.40 -0.68
C LYS A 122 -13.20 -7.37 -0.80
N ILE A 123 -12.49 -8.29 -0.14
CA ILE A 123 -11.03 -8.32 -0.15
C ILE A 123 -10.41 -8.53 -1.54
N HIS A 124 -11.15 -9.08 -2.52
CA HIS A 124 -10.68 -9.24 -3.90
C HIS A 124 -10.67 -7.94 -4.71
N SER A 125 -11.27 -6.85 -4.20
CA SER A 125 -11.43 -5.57 -4.91
C SER A 125 -10.82 -4.40 -4.14
N ILE A 126 -10.34 -4.65 -2.92
CA ILE A 126 -9.64 -3.67 -2.11
C ILE A 126 -8.16 -3.77 -2.45
N TYR A 127 -7.66 -2.74 -3.14
CA TYR A 127 -6.24 -2.63 -3.50
C TYR A 127 -5.37 -2.26 -2.30
N ILE A 128 -4.16 -2.79 -2.29
CA ILE A 128 -3.12 -2.47 -1.33
C ILE A 128 -1.96 -1.73 -1.99
N LYS A 129 -1.24 -0.95 -1.19
CA LYS A 129 -0.11 -0.13 -1.61
C LYS A 129 1.13 -0.46 -0.77
N PRO A 130 2.33 -0.08 -1.28
CA PRO A 130 3.55 -0.14 -0.49
C PRO A 130 3.38 0.54 0.88
N GLY A 131 3.73 -0.17 1.95
CA GLY A 131 3.60 0.30 3.34
C GLY A 131 2.25 0.09 4.01
N ASP A 132 1.26 -0.49 3.31
CA ASP A 132 -0.03 -0.84 3.94
C ASP A 132 0.12 -2.01 4.92
N VAL A 133 -0.72 -2.03 5.96
CA VAL A 133 -0.79 -3.08 6.96
C VAL A 133 -2.13 -3.80 6.87
N ILE A 134 -2.10 -5.09 6.58
CA ILE A 134 -3.26 -5.99 6.58
C ILE A 134 -3.22 -6.76 7.89
N LEU A 135 -4.26 -6.63 8.72
CA LEU A 135 -4.41 -7.42 9.94
C LEU A 135 -5.58 -8.39 9.76
N VAL A 136 -5.33 -9.67 10.02
CA VAL A 136 -6.33 -10.73 10.03
C VAL A 136 -6.38 -11.34 11.42
N LYS A 137 -7.56 -11.32 12.05
CA LYS A 137 -7.74 -11.89 13.39
C LYS A 137 -9.04 -12.68 13.51
N THR A 138 -9.02 -13.72 14.34
CA THR A 138 -10.23 -14.40 14.80
C THR A 138 -10.81 -13.68 16.01
N GLU A 139 -12.11 -13.48 16.05
CA GLU A 139 -12.85 -13.09 17.27
C GLU A 139 -12.85 -14.24 18.29
#